data_AF-A0A419ETR4-F1
#
_entry.id   AF-A0A419ETR4-F1
#
_cell.length_a   1.000
_cell.length_b   1.000
_cell.length_c   1.000
_cell.angle_alpha   90.00
_cell.angle_beta   90.00
_cell.angle_gamma   90.00
#
_symmetry.space_group_name_H-M   'P 1'
#
loop_
_entity.id
_entity.type
_entity.pdbx_description
1 polymer ?
#
loop_
_entity_poly.entity_id
_entity_poly.type
_entity_poly.pdbx_seq_one_letter_code
_entity_poly.pdbx_strand_id
1 'polypeptide(L)' 'MSEQKIDANWLIGDVLKDYPQTLPVLKKYFGEGCFTCPGARLETIAFGATMHGFDADAVVTELNECLAEASSRT' A
#
# COMPACT_ATOMS: atom_id res chain seq x y z
N MET A 1 -10.55 -9.93 -17.44
CA MET A 1 -9.28 -9.74 -16.75
C MET A 1 -9.60 -9.78 -15.27
N SER A 2 -9.08 -10.74 -14.51
CA SER A 2 -9.25 -10.73 -13.06
C SER A 2 -8.47 -9.52 -12.55
N GLU A 3 -9.16 -8.45 -12.15
CA GLU A 3 -8.53 -7.30 -11.49
C GLU A 3 -7.81 -7.80 -10.24
N GLN A 4 -6.47 -7.88 -10.29
CA GLN A 4 -5.69 -8.07 -9.09
C GLN A 4 -5.83 -6.80 -8.26
N LYS A 5 -6.62 -6.88 -7.20
CA LYS A 5 -6.77 -5.82 -6.21
C LYS A 5 -5.87 -6.13 -5.02
N ILE A 6 -5.11 -5.12 -4.59
CA ILE A 6 -4.40 -5.16 -3.30
C ILE A 6 -5.47 -5.32 -2.21
N ASP A 7 -5.21 -6.19 -1.24
CA ASP A 7 -6.07 -6.42 -0.08
C ASP A 7 -5.41 -5.87 1.20
N ALA A 8 -6.21 -5.43 2.16
CA ALA A 8 -5.71 -4.83 3.41
C ALA A 8 -4.86 -5.80 4.26
N ASN A 9 -5.03 -7.11 4.06
CA ASN A 9 -4.26 -8.14 4.76
C ASN A 9 -2.89 -8.40 4.14
N TRP A 10 -2.57 -7.78 3.00
CA TRP A 10 -1.26 -7.95 2.38
C TRP A 10 -0.18 -7.23 3.18
N LEU A 11 1.02 -7.79 3.13
CA LEU A 11 2.19 -7.16 3.73
C LEU A 11 2.59 -5.93 2.92
N ILE A 12 2.88 -4.83 3.61
CA ILE A 12 3.35 -3.59 2.98
C ILE A 12 4.63 -3.85 2.17
N GLY A 13 5.51 -4.73 2.67
CA GLY A 13 6.73 -5.13 1.97
C GLY A 13 6.47 -5.85 0.65
N ASP A 14 5.47 -6.75 0.60
CA ASP A 14 5.11 -7.49 -0.60
C ASP A 14 4.44 -6.58 -1.62
N VAL A 15 3.54 -5.70 -1.19
CA VAL A 15 2.91 -4.69 -2.05
C VAL A 15 3.96 -3.78 -2.69
N LEU A 16 4.97 -3.32 -1.93
CA LEU A 16 6.05 -2.50 -2.48
C LEU A 16 6.95 -3.24 -3.46
N LYS A 17 7.14 -4.55 -3.24
CA LYS A 17 7.97 -5.39 -4.09
C LYS A 17 7.28 -5.67 -5.43
N ASP A 18 5.99 -6.00 -5.39
CA ASP A 18 5.21 -6.35 -6.58
C ASP A 18 4.67 -5.11 -7.30
N TYR A 19 4.39 -4.03 -6.56
CA TYR A 19 3.83 -2.78 -7.05
C TYR A 19 4.60 -1.55 -6.57
N PRO A 20 5.87 -1.35 -7.00
CA PRO A 20 6.70 -0.23 -6.55
C PRO A 20 6.10 1.15 -6.83
N GLN A 21 5.21 1.27 -7.82
CA GLN A 21 4.47 2.49 -8.15
C GLN A 21 3.53 2.96 -7.02
N THR A 22 3.19 2.09 -6.08
CA THR A 22 2.32 2.42 -4.92
C THR A 22 3.06 3.10 -3.77
N LEU A 23 4.40 3.15 -3.83
CA LEU A 23 5.25 3.82 -2.84
C LEU A 23 4.80 5.23 -2.45
N PRO A 24 4.44 6.16 -3.36
CA PRO A 24 3.93 7.49 -2.99
C PRO A 24 2.67 7.43 -2.12
N VAL A 25 1.75 6.49 -2.39
CA VAL A 25 0.53 6.31 -1.59
C VAL A 25 0.89 5.77 -0.21
N LEU A 26 1.74 4.74 -0.12
CA LEU A 26 2.17 4.18 1.15
C LEU A 26 2.94 5.22 2.00
N LYS A 27 3.77 6.06 1.39
CA LYS A 27 4.45 7.18 2.08
C LYS A 27 3.47 8.23 2.59
N LYS A 28 2.39 8.52 1.86
CA LYS A 28 1.35 9.46 2.27
C LYS A 28 0.64 9.00 3.54
N TYR A 29 0.37 7.70 3.67
CA TYR A 29 -0.35 7.13 4.83
C TYR A 29 0.56 6.72 5.99
N PHE A 30 1.68 6.06 5.73
CA PHE A 30 2.54 5.50 6.79
C PHE A 30 3.77 6.36 7.10
N GLY A 31 4.02 7.40 6.29
CA GLY A 31 5.16 8.29 6.45
C GLY A 31 6.47 7.70 5.90
N GLU A 32 7.45 8.57 5.64
CA GLU A 32 8.72 8.17 5.01
C GLU A 32 9.62 7.32 5.92
N GLY A 33 9.47 7.44 7.24
CA GLY A 33 10.25 6.71 8.23
C GLY A 33 9.83 5.26 8.44
N CYS A 34 8.59 4.91 8.11
CA CYS A 34 8.05 3.55 8.29
C CYS A 34 8.92 2.52 7.55
N PHE A 35 9.34 2.82 6.32
CA PHE A 35 10.11 1.90 5.47
C PHE A 35 11.59 1.73 5.86
N THR A 36 12.06 2.41 6.92
CA THR A 36 13.45 2.32 7.40
C THR A 36 13.66 1.19 8.41
N CYS A 37 12.58 0.69 9.03
CA CYS A 37 12.63 -0.45 9.93
C CYS A 37 12.29 -1.74 9.16
N PRO A 38 13.11 -2.81 9.23
CA PRO A 38 12.79 -4.07 8.57
C PRO A 38 11.47 -4.68 9.06
N GLY A 39 11.04 -4.36 10.29
CA GLY A 39 9.76 -4.80 10.85
C GLY A 39 8.55 -4.22 10.10
N ALA A 40 8.63 -2.98 9.62
CA ALA A 40 7.51 -2.32 8.96
C ALA A 40 7.11 -2.96 7.62
N ARG A 41 8.05 -3.66 6.98
CA ARG A 41 7.76 -4.44 5.77
C ARG A 41 7.00 -5.74 6.05
N LEU A 42 7.02 -6.19 7.29
CA LEU A 42 6.30 -7.38 7.77
C LEU A 42 4.94 -7.02 8.39
N GLU A 43 4.56 -5.74 8.38
CA GLU A 43 3.24 -5.28 8.81
C GLU A 43 2.25 -5.37 7.65
N THR A 44 0.99 -5.69 7.98
CA THR A 44 -0.11 -5.61 7.01
C THR A 44 -0.54 -4.15 6.81
N ILE A 45 -1.15 -3.86 5.67
CA ILE A 45 -1.70 -2.52 5.39
C ILE A 45 -2.74 -2.15 6.45
N ALA A 46 -3.60 -3.09 6.86
CA ALA A 46 -4.60 -2.87 7.90
C ALA A 46 -3.97 -2.52 9.26
N PHE A 47 -2.87 -3.19 9.63
CA PHE A 47 -2.16 -2.90 10.86
C PHE A 47 -1.50 -1.52 10.81
N GLY A 48 -0.78 -1.21 9.72
CA GLY A 48 -0.18 0.10 9.49
C GLY A 48 -1.23 1.22 9.52
N ALA A 49 -2.39 1.01 8.90
CA ALA A 49 -3.49 1.97 8.91
C ALA A 49 -4.00 2.21 10.34
N THR A 50 -4.24 1.14 11.10
CA THR A 50 -4.70 1.22 12.49
C THR A 50 -3.69 1.96 13.38
N MET A 51 -2.40 1.64 13.26
CA MET A 51 -1.32 2.25 14.05
C MET A 51 -1.14 3.75 13.77
N HIS A 52 -1.46 4.18 12.55
CA HIS A 52 -1.36 5.56 12.10
C HIS A 52 -2.71 6.31 12.11
N GLY A 53 -3.80 5.67 12.55
CA GLY A 53 -5.13 6.29 12.66
C GLY A 53 -5.84 6.50 11.33
N PHE A 54 -5.52 5.70 10.31
CA PHE A 54 -6.16 5.71 9.00
C PHE A 54 -7.12 4.54 8.83
N ASP A 55 -8.08 4.72 7.92
CA ASP A 55 -8.99 3.67 7.49
C ASP A 55 -8.30 2.76 6.47
N ALA A 56 -8.29 1.45 6.74
CA ALA A 56 -7.59 0.48 5.90
C ALA A 56 -8.19 0.38 4.48
N ASP A 57 -9.51 0.48 4.36
CA ASP A 57 -10.21 0.46 3.07
C ASP A 57 -9.87 1.70 2.23
N ALA A 58 -9.74 2.87 2.87
CA ALA A 58 -9.29 4.09 2.20
C ALA A 58 -7.87 3.94 1.63
N VAL A 59 -6.94 3.37 2.40
CA VAL A 59 -5.56 3.11 1.93
C VAL A 59 -5.59 2.16 0.74
N VAL A 60 -6.27 1.02 0.87
CA VAL A 60 -6.37 0.00 -0.19
C VAL A 60 -7.03 0.55 -1.45
N THR A 61 -8.05 1.40 -1.32
CA THR A 61 -8.71 2.05 -2.45
C THR A 61 -7.71 2.90 -3.22
N GLU A 62 -6.98 3.79 -2.56
CA GLU A 62 -6.02 4.67 -3.23
C GLU A 62 -4.83 3.89 -3.84
N LEU A 63 -4.41 2.79 -3.20
CA LEU A 63 -3.40 1.89 -3.77
C LEU A 63 -3.88 1.26 -5.09
N ASN A 64 -5.13 0.77 -5.13
CA ASN A 64 -5.72 0.18 -6.33
C ASN A 64 -6.00 1.21 -7.43
N GLU A 65 -6.41 2.43 -7.07
CA GLU A 65 -6.54 3.55 -8.01
C GLU A 65 -5.18 3.89 -8.65
N CYS A 66 -4.12 3.91 -7.86
CA CYS A 66 -2.76 4.11 -8.37
C CYS A 66 -2.36 3.02 -9.40
N LEU A 67 -2.75 1.76 -9.18
CA LEU A 67 -2.53 0.67 -10.14
C LEU A 67 -3.33 0.84 -11.45
N ALA A 68 -4.58 1.28 -11.34
CA ALA A 68 -5.44 1.54 -12.49
C ALA A 68 -4.89 2.70 -13.35
N GLU A 69 -4.46 3.78 -12.70
CA GLU A 69 -3.85 4.95 -13.34
C GLU A 69 -2.49 4.63 -13.99
N ALA A 70 -1.68 3.77 -13.36
CA ALA A 70 -0.43 3.31 -13.95
C ALA A 70 -0.67 2.46 -15.21
N SER A 71 -1.76 1.69 -15.24
CA SER A 71 -2.13 0.85 -16.39
C SER A 71 -2.76 1.64 -17.54
N SER A 72 -3.36 2.80 -17.27
CA SER A 72 -4.05 3.63 -18.28
C SER A 72 -3.14 4.58 -19.07
N ARG A 73 -1.87 4.75 -18.66
CA ARG A 73 -0.89 5.63 -19.33
C ARG A 73 0.00 4.93 -20.38
N THR A 74 -0.50 3.86 -21.00
CA THR A 74 0.15 3.21 -22.15
C THR A 74 -0.29 3.88 -23.45
#